data_AF-A0A4R9JI03-F1
#
_entry.id   AF-A0A4R9JI03-F1
#
_cell.length_a   1.000
_cell.length_b   1.000
_cell.length_c   1.000
_cell.angle_alpha   90.00
_cell.angle_beta   90.00
_cell.angle_gamma   90.00
#
_symmetry.space_group_name_H-M   'P 1'
#
loop_
_entity.id
_entity.type
_entity.pdbx_description
1 polymer ?
#
loop_
_entity_poly.entity_id
_entity_poly.type
_entity_poly.pdbx_seq_one_letter_code
_entity_poly.pdbx_strand_id
1 'polypeptide(L)'
;MIRFFFLLFLFTSACAQLSREDQFLEECEKTRKRSYVFMLPIFERHTASGDTELNRTIWIGNTELAYKKCISEANKNRYNLRSN
;
A
#
# COMPACT_ATOMS: atom_id res chain seq x y z
N MET A 1 -27.24 28.53 -19.61
CA MET A 1 -26.45 27.40 -20.16
C MET A 1 -25.15 27.15 -19.39
N ILE A 2 -24.26 28.13 -19.20
CA ILE A 2 -22.97 27.95 -18.50
C ILE A 2 -23.10 27.39 -17.07
N ARG A 3 -24.09 27.86 -16.29
CA ARG A 3 -24.34 27.35 -14.92
C ARG A 3 -24.70 25.86 -14.87
N PHE A 4 -25.32 25.32 -15.93
CA PHE A 4 -25.73 23.91 -15.99
C PHE A 4 -24.53 23.00 -16.25
N PHE A 5 -23.60 23.43 -17.11
CA PHE A 5 -22.33 22.72 -17.36
C PHE A 5 -21.44 22.68 -16.12
N PHE A 6 -21.43 23.75 -15.32
CA PHE A 6 -20.66 23.80 -14.07
C PHE A 6 -21.18 22.81 -13.02
N LEU A 7 -22.50 22.68 -12.92
CA LEU A 7 -23.14 21.69 -12.05
C LEU A 7 -22.84 20.25 -12.51
N LEU A 8 -22.92 19.97 -13.81
CA LEU A 8 -22.55 18.67 -14.38
C LEU A 8 -21.09 18.28 -14.08
N PHE A 9 -20.16 19.22 -14.19
CA PHE A 9 -18.74 18.99 -13.90
C PHE A 9 -18.48 18.65 -12.41
N LEU A 10 -19.22 19.30 -11.51
CA LEU A 10 -19.15 19.02 -10.07
C LEU A 10 -19.74 17.64 -9.72
N PHE A 11 -20.79 17.19 -10.41
CA PHE A 11 -21.35 15.85 -10.22
C PHE A 11 -20.43 14.74 -10.75
N THR A 12 -19.69 14.97 -11.83
CA THR A 12 -18.76 13.96 -12.39
C THR A 12 -17.45 13.84 -11.63
N SER A 13 -16.99 14.91 -10.96
CA SER A 13 -15.73 14.88 -10.19
C SER A 13 -15.88 14.23 -8.82
N ALA A 14 -17.09 14.19 -8.26
CA ALA A 14 -17.37 13.54 -6.98
C ALA A 14 -17.42 11.99 -7.06
N CYS A 15 -17.57 11.40 -8.25
CA CYS A 15 -17.58 9.95 -8.48
C CYS A 15 -16.22 9.39 -8.91
N ALA A 16 -15.12 10.14 -8.74
CA ALA A 16 -13.77 9.57 -8.83
C ALA A 16 -13.46 8.78 -7.55
N GLN A 17 -14.25 7.72 -7.26
CA GLN A 17 -13.80 6.69 -6.35
C GLN A 17 -12.55 6.08 -6.98
N LEU A 18 -11.43 6.17 -6.26
CA LEU A 18 -10.19 5.48 -6.62
C LEU A 18 -10.53 4.04 -7.02
N SER A 19 -9.93 3.53 -8.10
CA SER A 19 -10.09 2.10 -8.41
C SER A 19 -9.75 1.31 -7.16
N ARG A 20 -10.57 0.31 -6.80
CA ARG A 20 -10.29 -0.55 -5.64
C ARG A 20 -8.89 -1.20 -5.74
N GLU A 21 -8.41 -1.42 -6.97
CA GLU A 21 -7.03 -1.82 -7.26
C GLU A 21 -6.02 -0.77 -6.75
N ASP A 22 -6.20 0.51 -7.11
CA ASP A 22 -5.31 1.59 -6.70
C ASP A 22 -5.26 1.74 -5.18
N GLN A 23 -6.40 1.56 -4.50
CA GLN A 23 -6.45 1.58 -3.03
C GLN A 23 -5.62 0.43 -2.44
N PHE A 24 -5.73 -0.79 -2.98
CA PHE A 24 -4.92 -1.91 -2.50
C PHE A 24 -3.43 -1.70 -2.77
N LEU A 25 -3.07 -1.18 -3.94
CA LEU A 25 -1.68 -0.87 -4.28
C LEU A 25 -1.09 0.18 -3.31
N GLU A 26 -1.85 1.24 -3.02
CA GLU A 26 -1.44 2.27 -2.04
C GLU A 26 -1.26 1.66 -0.64
N GLU A 27 -2.17 0.80 -0.20
CA GLU A 27 -2.06 0.11 1.09
C GLU A 27 -0.83 -0.81 1.16
N CYS A 28 -0.51 -1.52 0.07
CA CYS A 28 0.70 -2.35 -0.02
C CYS A 28 1.97 -1.49 0.15
N GLU A 29 2.06 -0.34 -0.55
CA GLU A 29 3.20 0.57 -0.45
C GLU A 29 3.33 1.19 0.94
N LYS A 30 2.22 1.66 1.50
CA LYS A 30 2.18 2.26 2.84
C LYS A 30 2.64 1.27 3.90
N THR A 31 2.23 0.02 3.79
CA THR A 31 2.64 -1.05 4.71
C THR A 31 4.14 -1.34 4.61
N ARG A 32 4.67 -1.48 3.38
CA ARG A 32 6.12 -1.64 3.15
C ARG A 32 6.91 -0.47 3.75
N LYS A 33 6.49 0.77 3.50
CA LYS A 33 7.15 1.97 4.00
C LYS A 33 7.14 2.04 5.53
N ARG A 34 6.00 1.75 6.16
CA ARG A 34 5.87 1.72 7.63
C ARG A 34 6.77 0.66 8.25
N SER A 35 6.86 -0.52 7.62
CA SER A 35 7.78 -1.57 8.05
C SER A 35 9.22 -1.04 8.14
N TYR A 36 9.71 -0.32 7.12
CA TYR A 36 11.04 0.26 7.17
C TYR A 36 11.21 1.39 8.17
N VAL A 37 10.25 2.30 8.25
CA VAL A 37 10.32 3.46 9.13
C VAL A 37 10.30 3.05 10.61
N PHE A 38 9.51 2.05 10.98
CA PHE A 38 9.33 1.67 12.38
C PHE A 38 10.21 0.51 12.84
N MET A 39 10.44 -0.50 12.00
CA MET A 39 11.10 -1.73 12.45
C MET A 39 12.62 -1.67 12.34
N LEU A 40 13.17 -1.02 11.33
CA LEU A 40 14.63 -0.90 11.20
C LEU A 40 15.27 -0.20 12.41
N PRO A 41 14.73 0.92 12.92
CA PRO A 41 15.27 1.55 14.12
C PRO A 41 15.14 0.69 15.38
N ILE A 42 14.12 -0.18 15.45
CA ILE A 42 13.95 -1.10 16.58
C ILE A 42 15.07 -2.14 16.56
N PHE A 43 15.41 -2.69 15.39
CA PHE A 43 16.53 -3.63 15.30
C PHE A 43 17.86 -2.96 15.65
N GLU A 44 18.08 -1.71 15.24
CA GLU A 44 19.30 -0.97 15.58
C GLU A 44 19.44 -0.68 17.08
N ARG A 45 18.33 -0.50 17.81
CA ARG A 45 18.34 -0.07 19.22
C ARG A 45 18.09 -1.19 20.23
N HIS A 46 17.38 -2.25 19.85
CA HIS A 46 16.79 -3.20 20.80
C HIS A 46 17.14 -4.66 20.53
N THR A 47 18.10 -4.98 19.66
CA THR A 47 18.57 -6.36 19.50
C THR A 47 19.39 -6.80 20.71
N ALA A 48 18.77 -7.56 21.60
CA ALA A 48 19.36 -8.06 22.84
C ALA A 48 20.58 -8.99 22.62
N SER A 49 20.69 -9.63 21.46
CA SER A 49 21.73 -10.62 21.14
C SER A 49 22.89 -10.09 20.27
N GLY A 50 22.87 -8.80 19.89
CA GLY A 50 23.92 -8.20 19.04
C GLY A 50 23.84 -8.56 17.55
N ASP A 51 22.93 -9.44 17.12
CA ASP A 51 22.79 -9.86 15.73
C ASP A 51 21.87 -8.93 14.93
N THR A 52 22.19 -7.63 14.97
CA THR A 52 21.41 -6.55 14.35
C THR A 52 21.30 -6.71 12.84
N GLU A 53 22.39 -7.16 12.20
CA GLU A 53 22.48 -7.30 10.75
C GLU A 53 21.64 -8.45 10.21
N LEU A 54 21.71 -9.64 10.84
CA LEU A 54 20.90 -10.79 10.44
C LEU A 54 19.41 -10.49 10.62
N ASN A 55 19.02 -9.95 11.77
CA ASN A 55 17.62 -9.61 12.06
C ASN A 55 17.07 -8.57 11.07
N ARG A 56 17.85 -7.53 10.78
CA ARG A 56 17.51 -6.53 9.75
C ARG A 56 17.35 -7.19 8.38
N THR A 57 18.27 -8.05 7.98
CA THR A 57 18.24 -8.72 6.67
C THR A 57 17.02 -9.61 6.51
N ILE A 58 16.72 -10.43 7.53
CA ILE A 58 15.53 -11.29 7.56
C ILE A 58 14.26 -10.43 7.48
N TRP A 59 14.19 -9.33 8.23
CA TRP A 59 13.03 -8.45 8.23
C TRP A 59 12.81 -7.75 6.90
N ILE A 60 13.88 -7.24 6.27
CA ILE A 60 13.82 -6.64 4.93
C ILE A 60 13.33 -7.67 3.92
N GLY A 61 13.91 -8.87 3.92
CA GLY A 61 13.52 -9.95 3.01
C GLY A 61 12.04 -10.33 3.15
N ASN A 62 11.55 -10.48 4.38
CA ASN A 62 10.15 -10.77 4.65
C ASN A 62 9.21 -9.63 4.25
N THR A 63 9.62 -8.38 4.48
CA THR A 63 8.85 -7.19 4.09
C THR A 63 8.70 -7.13 2.57
N GLU A 64 9.78 -7.32 1.81
CA GLU A 64 9.74 -7.33 0.34
C GLU A 64 8.93 -8.52 -0.21
N LEU A 65 9.04 -9.69 0.42
CA LEU A 65 8.24 -10.86 0.03
C LEU A 65 6.74 -10.60 0.26
N ALA A 66 6.37 -10.04 1.41
CA ALA A 66 4.99 -9.68 1.72
C ALA A 66 4.45 -8.62 0.76
N TYR A 67 5.27 -7.60 0.44
CA TYR A 67 4.92 -6.57 -0.55
C TYR A 67 4.64 -7.18 -1.93
N LYS A 68 5.50 -8.06 -2.43
CA LYS A 68 5.30 -8.74 -3.72
C LYS A 68 4.02 -9.58 -3.74
N LYS A 69 3.71 -10.28 -2.65
CA LYS A 69 2.45 -11.02 -2.50
C LYS A 69 1.24 -10.07 -2.53
N CYS A 70 1.32 -8.96 -1.79
CA CYS A 70 0.26 -7.95 -1.72
C CYS A 70 -0.07 -7.38 -3.10
N ILE A 71 0.95 -6.94 -3.86
CA ILE A 71 0.74 -6.47 -5.24
C ILE A 71 0.17 -7.56 -6.14
N SER A 72 0.67 -8.80 -6.02
CA SER A 72 0.15 -9.91 -6.83
C SER A 72 -1.35 -10.13 -6.58
N GLU A 73 -1.80 -10.06 -5.33
CA GLU A 73 -3.22 -10.18 -4.98
C GLU A 73 -4.04 -8.95 -5.40
N ALA A 74 -3.48 -7.74 -5.30
CA ALA A 74 -4.12 -6.52 -5.80
C ALA A 74 -4.37 -6.62 -7.31
N ASN A 75 -3.35 -7.03 -8.08
CA ASN A 75 -3.43 -7.20 -9.53
C ASN A 75 -4.41 -8.31 -9.95
N LYS A 76 -4.51 -9.40 -9.19
CA LYS A 76 -5.52 -10.45 -9.44
C LYS A 76 -6.94 -9.92 -9.23
N ASN A 77 -7.13 -9.04 -8.25
CA ASN A 77 -8.45 -8.49 -7.92
C ASN A 77 -8.89 -7.33 -8.83
N ARG A 78 -8.01 -6.82 -9.70
CA ARG A 78 -8.33 -5.80 -10.72
C ARG A 78 -9.58 -6.10 -11.55
N TYR A 79 -9.81 -7.37 -11.89
CA TYR A 79 -10.94 -7.79 -12.73
C TYR A 79 -12.06 -8.49 -11.94
N ASN A 80 -11.94 -8.54 -10.61
CA ASN A 80 -12.89 -9.27 -9.77
C ASN A 80 -14.12 -8.40 -9.44
N LEU A 81 -15.09 -8.40 -10.36
CA LEU A 81 -16.34 -7.63 -10.29
C LEU A 81 -17.24 -7.99 -9.10
N ARG A 82 -16.99 -9.12 -8.42
CA ARG A 82 -17.77 -9.59 -7.27
C ARG A 82 -17.53 -8.80 -5.99
N SER A 83 -16.60 -7.85 -6.05
CA SER A 83 -16.18 -7.03 -4.92
C SER A 83 -16.33 -5.52 -5.18
N ASN A 84 -16.82 -5.11 -6.35
CA ASN A 84 -17.42 -3.78 -6.53
C ASN A 84 -18.93 -3.83 -6.21
#